data_AF-A0A670ZEI9-F1
#
_entry.id   AF-A0A670ZEI9-F1
#
_cell.length_a   1.000
_cell.length_b   1.000
_cell.length_c   1.000
_cell.angle_alpha   90.00
_cell.angle_beta   90.00
_cell.angle_gamma   90.00
#
_symmetry.space_group_name_H-M   'P 1'
#
loop_
_entity.id
_entity.type
_entity.pdbx_description
1 polymer ?
#
loop_
_entity_poly.entity_id
_entity_poly.type
_entity_poly.pdbx_seq_one_letter_code
_entity_poly.pdbx_strand_id
1 'polypeptide(L)'
;MAFESLFLLCPNFVLEKEEKKKWKEIKLLKKLEKERAREQMEKEREETKPTEEKGRHYTVSVAVPGSILSNAQSPELRTYLAGQIARACVIFCVDEIVVFDEQGETSKTIEGKFEGIRGKGQACVQLARILQYLECPQYLRKSFFPKHQDLQFAGLLNPLDSPHHVRMDEESEYREGVVLARPTKPGRGSFVNCGMRKVIPWRLSQVRKTGVSKLSNFKTCGLQLPEFLS
;
A
#
# COMPACT_ATOMS: atom_id res chain seq x y z
N MET A 1 -59.40 16.01 -81.56
CA MET A 1 -58.82 16.43 -80.27
C MET A 1 -58.86 15.24 -79.32
N ALA A 2 -57.88 15.16 -78.41
CA ALA A 2 -57.69 14.15 -77.36
C ALA A 2 -56.95 12.86 -77.77
N PHE A 3 -55.63 12.99 -77.96
CA PHE A 3 -54.66 11.92 -77.74
C PHE A 3 -53.67 12.40 -76.67
N GLU A 4 -54.15 12.61 -75.44
CA GLU A 4 -53.31 12.72 -74.25
C GLU A 4 -54.08 12.12 -73.07
N SER A 5 -53.68 10.91 -72.66
CA SER A 5 -53.89 10.40 -71.30
C SER A 5 -53.24 9.02 -71.20
N LEU A 6 -51.91 8.99 -71.23
CA LEU A 6 -51.14 7.85 -70.76
C LEU A 6 -50.22 8.31 -69.63
N PHE A 7 -50.80 8.63 -68.47
CA PHE A 7 -50.03 8.92 -67.25
C PHE A 7 -50.80 8.46 -66.01
N LEU A 8 -51.01 7.15 -65.89
CA LEU A 8 -51.44 6.52 -64.64
C LEU A 8 -50.60 5.27 -64.37
N LEU A 9 -49.33 5.49 -64.04
CA LEU A 9 -48.48 4.49 -63.39
C LEU A 9 -48.76 4.51 -61.88
N CYS A 10 -49.16 3.36 -61.35
CA CYS A 10 -49.65 3.15 -59.99
C CYS A 10 -48.74 3.74 -58.89
N PRO A 11 -49.24 4.67 -58.05
CA PRO A 11 -48.46 5.27 -56.95
C PRO A 11 -48.07 4.27 -55.83
N ASN A 12 -48.76 3.13 -55.71
CA ASN A 12 -48.49 2.13 -54.67
C ASN A 12 -47.15 1.38 -54.84
N PHE A 13 -46.65 1.20 -56.07
CA PHE A 13 -45.40 0.45 -56.30
C PHE A 13 -44.14 1.26 -55.96
N VAL A 14 -44.22 2.59 -56.03
CA VAL A 14 -43.12 3.51 -55.71
C VAL A 14 -42.95 3.63 -54.19
N LEU A 15 -44.06 3.71 -53.45
CA LEU A 15 -44.07 3.78 -51.98
C LEU A 15 -43.47 2.52 -51.33
N GLU A 16 -43.81 1.33 -51.82
CA GLU A 16 -43.29 0.05 -51.28
C GLU A 16 -41.78 -0.12 -51.51
N LYS A 17 -41.23 0.47 -52.59
CA LYS A 17 -39.78 0.51 -52.87
C LYS A 17 -39.05 1.48 -51.94
N GLU A 18 -39.66 2.61 -51.59
CA GLU A 18 -39.11 3.58 -50.65
C GLU A 18 -39.09 3.04 -49.21
N GLU A 19 -40.16 2.36 -48.79
CA GLU A 19 -40.21 1.70 -47.48
C GLU A 19 -39.16 0.59 -47.35
N LYS A 20 -38.94 -0.20 -48.41
CA LYS A 20 -37.86 -1.20 -48.46
C LYS A 20 -36.46 -0.57 -48.40
N LYS A 21 -36.27 0.63 -48.96
CA LYS A 21 -35.00 1.39 -48.83
C LYS A 21 -34.81 1.89 -47.39
N LYS A 22 -35.83 2.51 -46.80
CA LYS A 22 -35.83 2.97 -45.40
C LYS A 22 -35.58 1.81 -44.43
N TRP A 23 -36.17 0.64 -44.67
CA TRP A 23 -35.93 -0.55 -43.85
C TRP A 23 -34.48 -1.06 -43.95
N LYS A 24 -33.87 -1.02 -45.15
CA LYS A 24 -32.46 -1.36 -45.34
C LYS A 24 -31.53 -0.36 -44.65
N GLU A 25 -31.83 0.93 -44.72
CA GLU A 25 -31.09 2.00 -44.04
C GLU A 25 -31.17 1.86 -42.53
N ILE A 26 -32.37 1.64 -41.96
CA ILE A 26 -32.56 1.39 -40.52
C ILE A 26 -31.80 0.14 -40.07
N LYS A 27 -31.80 -0.92 -40.88
CA LYS A 27 -31.07 -2.17 -40.57
C LYS A 27 -29.56 -1.96 -40.60
N LEU A 28 -29.05 -1.11 -41.50
CA LEU A 28 -27.64 -0.74 -41.57
C LEU A 28 -27.23 0.13 -40.38
N LEU A 29 -28.05 1.11 -40.01
CA LEU A 29 -27.82 1.98 -38.85
C LEU A 29 -27.78 1.19 -37.54
N LYS A 30 -28.73 0.27 -37.31
CA LYS A 30 -28.72 -0.63 -36.14
C LYS A 30 -27.48 -1.52 -36.09
N LYS A 31 -26.93 -1.90 -37.24
CA LYS A 31 -25.70 -2.70 -37.32
C LYS A 31 -24.48 -1.85 -36.93
N LEU A 32 -24.40 -0.62 -37.43
CA LEU A 32 -23.35 0.35 -37.08
C LEU A 32 -23.37 0.72 -35.58
N GLU A 33 -24.54 0.95 -35.01
CA GLU A 33 -24.69 1.25 -33.57
C GLU A 33 -24.20 0.08 -32.70
N LYS A 34 -24.49 -1.16 -33.11
CA LYS A 34 -24.03 -2.36 -32.40
C LYS A 34 -22.51 -2.56 -32.50
N GLU A 35 -21.90 -2.21 -33.64
CA GLU A 35 -20.46 -2.22 -33.81
C GLU A 35 -19.79 -1.15 -32.94
N ARG A 36 -20.30 0.08 -32.94
CA ARG A 36 -19.80 1.17 -32.06
C ARG A 36 -19.93 0.83 -30.57
N ALA A 37 -21.03 0.22 -30.16
CA ALA A 37 -21.23 -0.21 -28.78
C ALA A 37 -20.23 -1.31 -28.38
N ARG A 38 -19.89 -2.23 -29.30
CA ARG A 38 -18.86 -3.25 -29.06
C ARG A 38 -17.47 -2.64 -28.96
N GLU A 39 -17.13 -1.70 -29.84
CA GLU A 39 -15.85 -0.97 -29.79
C GLU A 39 -15.72 -0.14 -28.51
N GLN A 40 -16.80 0.48 -28.04
CA GLN A 40 -16.82 1.17 -26.74
C GLN A 40 -16.63 0.21 -25.57
N MET A 41 -17.34 -0.92 -25.56
CA MET A 41 -17.16 -1.95 -24.52
C MET A 41 -15.76 -2.56 -24.54
N GLU A 42 -15.14 -2.73 -25.71
CA GLU A 42 -13.76 -3.21 -25.81
C GLU A 42 -12.77 -2.16 -25.30
N LYS A 43 -12.94 -0.88 -25.63
CA LYS A 43 -12.11 0.21 -25.09
C LYS A 43 -12.25 0.35 -23.58
N GLU A 44 -13.46 0.32 -23.05
CA GLU A 44 -13.69 0.31 -21.60
C GLU A 44 -13.06 -0.93 -20.94
N ARG A 45 -13.09 -2.08 -21.62
CA ARG A 45 -12.43 -3.32 -21.15
C ARG A 45 -10.91 -3.24 -21.21
N GLU A 46 -10.35 -2.49 -22.15
CA GLU A 46 -8.91 -2.25 -22.25
C GLU A 46 -8.41 -1.20 -21.27
N GLU A 47 -9.19 -0.15 -21.01
CA GLU A 47 -8.94 0.86 -19.99
C GLU A 47 -9.09 0.28 -18.57
N THR A 48 -9.97 -0.71 -18.39
CA THR A 48 -10.11 -1.45 -17.12
C THR A 48 -9.17 -2.64 -17.00
N LYS A 49 -8.29 -2.92 -17.97
CA LYS A 49 -7.19 -3.87 -17.74
C LYS A 49 -6.32 -3.28 -16.63
N PRO A 50 -6.20 -3.94 -15.46
CA PRO A 50 -5.30 -3.47 -14.42
C PRO A 50 -3.91 -3.43 -15.05
N THR A 51 -3.34 -2.24 -15.14
CA THR A 51 -1.95 -2.08 -15.54
C THR A 51 -1.16 -2.96 -14.58
N GLU A 52 -0.44 -3.97 -15.09
CA GLU A 52 0.48 -4.74 -14.26
C GLU A 52 1.50 -3.75 -13.72
N GLU A 53 1.26 -3.22 -12.52
CA GLU A 53 2.15 -2.30 -11.83
C GLU A 53 3.46 -3.06 -11.58
N LYS A 54 4.39 -2.92 -12.52
CA LYS A 54 5.75 -3.40 -12.33
C LYS A 54 6.33 -2.61 -11.17
N GLY A 55 6.48 -3.28 -10.02
CA GLY A 55 7.09 -2.70 -8.84
C GLY A 55 8.50 -2.19 -9.11
N ARG A 56 9.01 -1.35 -8.22
CA ARG A 56 10.37 -0.79 -8.29
C ARG A 56 11.41 -1.91 -8.41
N HIS A 57 12.27 -1.84 -9.43
CA HIS A 57 13.31 -2.85 -9.71
C HIS A 57 14.65 -2.60 -9.00
N TYR A 58 14.80 -1.48 -8.30
CA TYR A 58 16.03 -1.09 -7.64
C TYR A 58 15.76 -0.70 -6.19
N THR A 59 16.77 -0.82 -5.34
CA THR A 59 16.72 -0.40 -3.94
C THR A 59 17.68 0.75 -3.71
N VAL A 60 17.36 1.63 -2.77
CA VAL A 60 18.20 2.75 -2.35
C VAL A 60 18.55 2.58 -0.89
N SER A 61 19.85 2.52 -0.60
CA SER A 61 20.38 2.47 0.76
C SER A 61 21.12 3.77 1.09
N VAL A 62 20.94 4.29 2.31
CA VAL A 62 21.62 5.49 2.81
C VAL A 62 22.48 5.12 4.01
N ALA A 63 23.77 5.43 3.95
CA ALA A 63 24.68 5.26 5.07
C ALA A 63 24.78 6.57 5.87
N VAL A 64 24.57 6.50 7.19
CA VAL A 64 24.61 7.66 8.08
C VAL A 64 25.51 7.37 9.29
N PRO A 65 26.46 8.25 9.61
CA PRO A 65 27.27 8.07 10.81
C PRO A 65 26.44 8.36 12.06
N GLY A 66 26.51 7.49 13.07
CA GLY A 66 25.79 7.72 14.35
C GLY A 66 26.38 8.86 15.19
N SER A 67 27.60 9.32 14.86
CA SER A 67 28.28 10.44 15.51
C SER A 67 27.49 11.75 15.44
N ILE A 68 26.61 11.92 14.44
CA ILE A 68 25.75 13.10 14.26
C ILE A 68 24.89 13.44 15.50
N LEU A 69 24.46 12.42 16.26
CA LEU A 69 23.63 12.65 17.46
C LEU A 69 24.46 13.16 18.64
N SER A 70 25.77 12.95 18.62
CA SER A 70 26.68 13.43 19.67
C SER A 70 26.81 14.95 19.67
N ASN A 71 26.58 15.59 18.51
CA ASN A 71 26.65 17.05 18.36
C ASN A 71 25.47 17.78 19.00
N ALA A 72 24.35 17.08 19.23
CA ALA A 72 23.15 17.70 19.79
C ALA A 72 23.27 17.90 21.31
N GLN A 73 22.92 19.12 21.74
CA GLN A 73 23.11 19.61 23.10
C GLN A 73 22.13 19.01 24.12
N SER A 74 20.90 18.68 23.69
CA SER A 74 19.85 18.10 24.54
C SER A 74 19.34 16.77 23.99
N PRO A 75 18.85 15.87 24.86
CA PRO A 75 18.28 14.58 24.42
C PRO A 75 17.01 14.73 23.57
N GLU A 76 16.28 15.84 23.74
CA GLU A 76 15.12 16.21 22.92
C GLU A 76 15.57 16.53 21.48
N LEU A 77 16.60 17.37 21.33
CA LEU A 77 17.15 17.74 20.03
C LEU A 77 17.78 16.55 19.30
N ARG A 78 18.40 15.61 20.03
CA ARG A 78 18.89 14.34 19.45
C ARG A 78 17.76 13.55 18.81
N THR A 79 16.66 13.41 19.53
CA THR A 79 15.48 12.69 19.05
C THR A 79 14.90 13.41 17.83
N TYR A 80 14.77 14.73 17.89
CA TYR A 80 14.28 15.54 16.78
C TYR A 80 15.15 15.42 15.52
N LEU A 81 16.48 15.47 15.65
CA LEU A 81 17.42 15.30 14.54
C LEU A 81 17.28 13.93 13.87
N ALA A 82 17.19 12.85 14.67
CA ALA A 82 16.92 11.51 14.15
C ALA A 82 15.59 11.45 13.37
N GLY A 83 14.56 12.15 13.86
CA GLY A 83 13.28 12.29 13.16
C GLY A 83 13.38 13.02 11.83
N GLN A 84 14.22 14.06 11.73
CA GLN A 84 14.45 14.76 10.46
C GLN A 84 15.09 13.84 9.41
N ILE A 85 16.06 13.02 9.83
CA ILE A 85 16.71 12.04 8.94
C ILE A 85 15.69 11.00 8.47
N ALA A 86 14.90 10.45 9.39
CA ALA A 86 13.85 9.50 9.05
C ALA A 86 12.86 10.07 8.02
N ARG A 87 12.41 11.32 8.21
CA ARG A 87 11.52 12.01 7.27
C ARG A 87 12.14 12.17 5.90
N ALA A 88 13.40 12.61 5.84
CA ALA A 88 14.11 12.74 4.57
C ALA A 88 14.18 11.38 3.84
N CYS A 89 14.54 10.31 4.55
CA CYS A 89 14.59 8.96 3.98
C CYS A 89 13.22 8.48 3.45
N VAL A 90 12.12 8.77 4.16
CA VAL A 90 10.77 8.40 3.69
C VAL A 90 10.35 9.20 2.46
N ILE A 91 10.62 10.51 2.44
CA ILE A 91 10.29 11.37 1.28
C ILE A 91 10.99 10.89 0.00
N PHE A 92 12.23 10.41 0.12
CA PHE A 92 13.01 9.88 -1.00
C PHE A 92 12.83 8.37 -1.24
N CYS A 93 11.88 7.72 -0.55
CA CYS A 93 11.63 6.28 -0.64
C CYS A 93 12.91 5.45 -0.50
N VAL A 94 13.67 5.68 0.58
CA VAL A 94 14.86 4.89 0.92
C VAL A 94 14.42 3.55 1.53
N ASP A 95 15.01 2.46 1.05
CA ASP A 95 14.67 1.10 1.47
C ASP A 95 15.47 0.65 2.70
N GLU A 96 16.71 1.13 2.85
CA GLU A 96 17.60 0.74 3.94
C GLU A 96 18.41 1.92 4.46
N ILE A 97 18.52 2.03 5.80
CA ILE A 97 19.39 3.01 6.46
C ILE A 97 20.46 2.26 7.24
N VAL A 98 21.72 2.43 6.83
CA VAL A 98 22.88 1.81 7.48
C VAL A 98 23.52 2.81 8.42
N VAL A 99 23.36 2.59 9.72
CA VAL A 99 24.05 3.41 10.74
C VAL A 99 25.41 2.81 11.03
N PHE A 100 26.47 3.56 10.77
CA PHE A 100 27.85 3.13 11.04
C PHE A 100 28.51 3.98 12.12
N ASP A 101 29.52 3.39 12.77
CA ASP A 101 30.37 4.07 13.73
C ASP A 101 31.71 4.41 13.08
N GLU A 102 32.08 5.68 13.12
CA GLU A 102 33.35 6.20 12.59
C GLU A 102 34.52 6.01 13.56
N GLN A 103 34.23 5.90 14.87
CA GLN A 103 35.26 5.88 15.91
C GLN A 103 35.74 4.47 16.29
N GLY A 104 35.27 3.45 15.58
CA GLY A 104 35.78 2.08 15.68
C GLY A 104 35.44 1.36 17.00
N GLU A 105 34.37 1.75 17.69
CA GLU A 105 33.98 1.08 18.91
C GLU A 105 33.08 -0.12 18.63
N THR A 106 33.52 -1.28 19.11
CA THR A 106 32.77 -2.54 19.05
C THR A 106 31.57 -2.51 20.00
N SER A 107 30.53 -1.75 19.66
CA SER A 107 29.23 -1.77 20.34
C SER A 107 28.51 -3.06 19.94
N LYS A 108 28.70 -4.12 20.73
CA LYS A 108 28.03 -5.40 20.50
C LYS A 108 26.55 -5.26 20.87
N THR A 109 25.68 -5.55 19.90
CA THR A 109 24.21 -5.79 20.01
C THR A 109 23.28 -4.60 20.31
N ILE A 110 22.23 -4.48 19.47
CA ILE A 110 21.11 -3.51 19.55
C ILE A 110 20.17 -3.82 20.75
N GLU A 111 20.29 -5.02 21.32
CA GLU A 111 19.45 -5.54 22.42
C GLU A 111 19.96 -5.19 23.83
N GLY A 112 21.06 -4.45 23.95
CA GLY A 112 21.60 -4.02 25.25
C GLY A 112 20.66 -3.06 25.99
N LYS A 113 20.50 -3.26 27.32
CA LYS A 113 19.90 -2.27 28.22
C LYS A 113 20.75 -0.99 28.19
N PHE A 114 20.11 0.16 28.01
CA PHE A 114 20.74 1.46 28.12
C PHE A 114 21.10 1.77 29.57
N GLU A 115 22.38 1.69 29.91
CA GLU A 115 22.92 2.05 31.24
C GLU A 115 23.25 3.55 31.38
N GLY A 116 22.61 4.40 30.57
CA GLY A 116 22.90 5.82 30.53
C GLY A 116 24.15 6.15 29.70
N ILE A 117 24.23 7.42 29.28
CA ILE A 117 25.29 7.97 28.42
C ILE A 117 26.61 8.02 29.20
N ARG A 118 27.29 6.89 29.31
CA ARG A 118 28.66 6.79 29.84
C ARG A 118 29.64 6.23 28.81
N GLY A 119 29.15 5.53 27.80
CA GLY A 119 29.96 4.95 26.74
C GLY A 119 29.77 5.65 25.40
N LYS A 120 30.89 5.92 24.73
CA LYS A 120 30.94 6.18 23.29
C LYS A 120 30.32 4.95 22.56
N GLY A 121 29.69 5.15 21.40
CA GLY A 121 28.94 4.10 20.66
C GLY A 121 27.42 4.01 20.94
N GLN A 122 26.93 4.59 22.05
CA GLN A 122 25.48 4.63 22.34
C GLN A 122 24.68 5.49 21.34
N ALA A 123 25.30 6.48 20.71
CA ALA A 123 24.65 7.34 19.73
C ALA A 123 24.16 6.56 18.50
N CYS A 124 24.96 5.60 18.01
CA CYS A 124 24.58 4.73 16.89
C CYS A 124 23.37 3.86 17.26
N VAL A 125 23.39 3.25 18.45
CA VAL A 125 22.29 2.40 18.95
C VAL A 125 21.02 3.22 19.16
N GLN A 126 21.14 4.42 19.73
CA GLN A 126 20.02 5.34 19.92
C GLN A 126 19.41 5.74 18.57
N LEU A 127 20.23 6.11 17.59
CA LEU A 127 19.77 6.47 16.25
C LEU A 127 19.02 5.31 15.61
N ALA A 128 19.63 4.12 15.58
CA ALA A 128 19.01 2.92 15.02
C ALA A 128 17.67 2.59 15.68
N ARG A 129 17.60 2.68 17.02
CA ARG A 129 16.36 2.41 17.77
C ARG A 129 15.25 3.42 17.46
N ILE A 130 15.58 4.71 17.34
CA ILE A 130 14.61 5.75 16.98
C ILE A 130 14.10 5.55 15.55
N LEU A 131 15.00 5.26 14.60
CA LEU A 131 14.63 5.00 13.20
C LEU A 131 13.70 3.77 13.11
N GLN A 132 14.02 2.68 13.80
CA GLN A 132 13.15 1.48 13.87
C GLN A 132 11.78 1.78 14.51
N TYR A 133 11.74 2.60 15.56
CA TYR A 133 10.49 3.00 16.18
C TYR A 133 9.60 3.83 15.25
N LEU A 134 10.23 4.70 14.45
CA LEU A 134 9.54 5.54 13.48
C LEU A 134 9.01 4.73 12.30
N GLU A 135 9.83 3.82 11.76
CA GLU A 135 9.45 2.92 10.65
C GLU A 135 8.26 2.04 11.03
N CYS A 136 8.22 1.56 12.28
CA CYS A 136 7.14 0.71 12.77
C CYS A 136 5.77 1.42 12.82
N PRO A 137 4.70 0.82 12.26
CA PRO A 137 3.33 1.35 12.33
C PRO A 137 2.81 1.53 13.75
N GLN A 138 1.98 2.55 13.96
CA GLN A 138 1.50 2.96 15.29
C GLN A 138 0.86 1.82 16.10
N TYR A 139 0.10 0.92 15.46
CA TYR A 139 -0.59 -0.18 16.13
C TYR A 139 0.34 -1.32 16.57
N LEU A 140 1.55 -1.42 16.01
CA LEU A 140 2.54 -2.46 16.35
C LEU A 140 3.55 -2.01 17.40
N ARG A 141 3.75 -0.70 17.57
CA ARG A 141 4.77 -0.15 18.48
C ARG A 141 4.69 -0.70 19.90
N LYS A 142 3.48 -0.88 20.43
CA LYS A 142 3.26 -1.44 21.79
C LYS A 142 3.73 -2.89 21.95
N SER A 143 3.79 -3.65 20.86
CA SER A 143 4.19 -5.07 20.88
C SER A 143 5.69 -5.25 20.73
N PHE A 144 6.36 -4.37 19.96
CA PHE A 144 7.79 -4.46 19.67
C PHE A 144 8.67 -3.64 20.59
N PHE A 145 8.20 -2.46 21.03
CA PHE A 145 9.01 -1.51 21.76
C PHE A 145 8.52 -1.38 23.19
N PRO A 146 9.18 -2.04 24.16
CA PRO A 146 8.96 -1.74 25.57
C PRO A 146 9.38 -0.29 25.85
N LYS A 147 8.84 0.29 26.94
CA LYS A 147 9.22 1.65 27.36
C LYS A 147 10.72 1.69 27.63
N HIS A 148 11.44 2.50 26.86
CA HIS A 148 12.89 2.63 26.92
C HIS A 148 13.28 4.11 27.01
N GLN A 149 14.37 4.43 27.71
CA GLN A 149 14.79 5.82 27.95
C GLN A 149 15.12 6.56 26.64
N ASP A 150 15.74 5.87 25.68
CA ASP A 150 16.01 6.42 24.33
C ASP A 150 14.77 6.94 23.59
N LEU A 151 13.59 6.37 23.90
CA LEU A 151 12.33 6.67 23.24
C LEU A 151 11.42 7.58 24.08
N GLN A 152 11.94 8.15 25.18
CA GLN A 152 11.15 8.99 26.09
C GLN A 152 10.54 10.22 25.40
N PHE A 153 11.28 10.79 24.42
CA PHE A 153 10.86 11.96 23.65
C PHE A 153 10.30 11.60 22.27
N ALA A 154 9.97 10.33 22.01
CA ALA A 154 9.46 9.92 20.71
C ALA A 154 8.10 10.56 20.36
N GLY A 155 7.38 11.09 21.35
CA GLY A 155 6.15 11.87 21.13
C GLY A 155 6.36 13.26 20.53
N LEU A 156 7.60 13.79 20.55
CA LEU A 156 7.97 15.05 19.89
C LEU A 156 8.15 14.88 18.37
N LEU A 157 8.31 13.65 17.91
CA LEU A 157 8.62 13.35 16.52
C LEU A 157 7.40 13.62 15.63
N ASN A 158 7.68 14.23 14.49
CA ASN A 158 6.68 14.37 13.42
C ASN A 158 6.36 12.98 12.84
N PRO A 159 5.10 12.70 12.47
CA PRO A 159 4.74 11.46 11.80
C PRO A 159 5.45 11.35 10.43
N LEU A 160 5.75 10.11 10.02
CA LEU A 160 6.38 9.81 8.72
C LEU A 160 5.35 9.66 7.60
N ASP A 161 4.08 9.36 7.92
CA ASP A 161 2.96 9.16 6.99
C ASP A 161 3.33 8.28 5.77
N SER A 162 4.07 7.20 6.00
CA SER A 162 4.43 6.24 4.95
C SER A 162 3.24 5.33 4.58
N PRO A 163 3.23 4.71 3.38
CA PRO A 163 2.10 3.90 2.92
C PRO A 163 1.72 2.71 3.83
N HIS A 164 2.63 2.25 4.68
CA HIS A 164 2.38 1.19 5.66
C HIS A 164 1.85 1.72 7.01
N HIS A 165 1.81 3.05 7.23
CA HIS A 165 1.26 3.72 8.41
C HIS A 165 -0.24 4.00 8.26
N VAL A 166 -0.96 2.98 7.87
CA VAL A 166 -2.40 3.03 7.61
C VAL A 166 -3.22 3.15 8.89
N ARG A 167 -4.31 3.92 8.80
CA ARG A 167 -5.30 4.03 9.89
C ARG A 167 -6.14 2.75 10.00
N MET A 168 -6.92 2.63 11.08
CA MET A 168 -7.73 1.44 11.34
C MET A 168 -8.84 1.21 10.31
N ASP A 169 -9.50 2.28 9.86
CA ASP A 169 -10.66 2.21 8.96
C ASP A 169 -10.29 2.43 7.48
N GLU A 170 -9.01 2.64 7.19
CA GLU A 170 -8.51 2.81 5.82
C GLU A 170 -8.39 1.46 5.11
N GLU A 171 -8.64 1.39 3.81
CA GLU A 171 -8.42 0.15 3.05
C GLU A 171 -7.01 0.13 2.47
N SER A 172 -6.32 -1.00 2.60
CA SER A 172 -4.99 -1.20 2.00
C SER A 172 -4.81 -2.64 1.59
N GLU A 173 -4.20 -2.86 0.43
CA GLU A 173 -3.92 -4.20 -0.10
C GLU A 173 -2.91 -4.96 0.78
N TYR A 174 -1.95 -4.24 1.33
CA TYR A 174 -0.91 -4.79 2.18
C TYR A 174 -0.88 -4.07 3.52
N ARG A 175 -0.91 -4.82 4.61
CA ARG A 175 -0.66 -4.26 5.94
C ARG A 175 0.35 -5.09 6.69
N GLU A 176 1.10 -4.44 7.55
CA GLU A 176 1.95 -5.11 8.49
C GLU A 176 1.13 -5.73 9.62
N GLY A 177 1.60 -6.84 10.16
CA GLY A 177 0.95 -7.48 11.28
C GLY A 177 1.88 -8.32 12.11
N VAL A 178 1.48 -8.52 13.37
CA VAL A 178 2.19 -9.35 14.35
C VAL A 178 1.39 -10.61 14.65
N VAL A 179 2.08 -11.75 14.64
CA VAL A 179 1.51 -13.03 15.03
C VAL A 179 1.29 -13.05 16.55
N LEU A 180 0.03 -13.22 16.94
CA LEU A 180 -0.39 -13.30 18.33
C LEU A 180 -0.10 -14.68 18.92
N ALA A 181 0.37 -14.69 20.17
CA ALA A 181 0.58 -15.88 20.98
C ALA A 181 -0.75 -16.46 21.50
N ARG A 182 -1.62 -16.90 20.59
CA ARG A 182 -2.84 -17.63 20.96
C ARG A 182 -2.61 -19.12 20.75
N PRO A 183 -3.00 -19.99 21.71
CA PRO A 183 -2.93 -21.42 21.51
C PRO A 183 -3.91 -21.82 20.41
N THR A 184 -3.38 -22.33 19.30
CA THR A 184 -4.14 -22.81 18.14
C THR A 184 -3.86 -24.30 17.97
N LYS A 185 -4.90 -25.06 17.59
CA LYS A 185 -4.74 -26.48 17.27
C LYS A 185 -3.80 -26.60 16.06
N PRO A 186 -2.87 -27.57 16.04
CA PRO A 186 -2.02 -27.79 14.87
C PRO A 186 -2.90 -27.95 13.63
N GLY A 187 -2.60 -27.17 12.59
CA GLY A 187 -3.37 -27.13 11.33
C GLY A 187 -4.46 -26.05 11.22
N ARG A 188 -4.81 -25.32 12.29
CA ARG A 188 -5.81 -24.22 12.22
C ARG A 188 -5.25 -22.84 11.88
N GLY A 189 -3.96 -22.74 11.57
CA GLY A 189 -3.29 -21.47 11.26
C GLY A 189 -2.97 -20.64 12.52
N SER A 190 -2.51 -19.41 12.33
CA SER A 190 -2.14 -18.47 13.39
C SER A 190 -3.02 -17.22 13.34
N PHE A 191 -3.15 -16.48 14.43
CA PHE A 191 -3.87 -15.20 14.44
C PHE A 191 -2.89 -14.04 14.30
N VAL A 192 -3.20 -13.08 13.44
CA VAL A 192 -2.36 -11.90 13.18
C VAL A 192 -3.13 -10.63 13.51
N ASN A 193 -2.48 -9.70 14.21
CA ASN A 193 -2.97 -8.36 14.42
C ASN A 193 -2.39 -7.43 13.35
N CYS A 194 -3.22 -6.96 12.42
CA CYS A 194 -2.83 -6.03 11.35
C CYS A 194 -3.41 -4.60 11.54
N GLY A 195 -3.71 -4.21 12.79
CA GLY A 195 -4.22 -2.87 13.09
C GLY A 195 -5.70 -2.65 12.74
N MET A 196 -6.43 -3.72 12.44
CA MET A 196 -7.88 -3.71 12.19
C MET A 196 -8.68 -4.02 13.46
N ARG A 197 -9.98 -3.68 13.46
CA ARG A 197 -10.91 -4.02 14.56
C ARG A 197 -10.99 -5.52 14.86
N LYS A 198 -10.83 -6.36 13.82
CA LYS A 198 -10.86 -7.82 13.93
C LYS A 198 -9.47 -8.38 13.66
N VAL A 199 -9.05 -9.35 14.48
CA VAL A 199 -7.84 -10.14 14.22
C VAL A 199 -8.07 -11.08 13.05
N ILE A 200 -7.05 -11.25 12.22
CA ILE A 200 -7.15 -12.02 10.98
C ILE A 200 -6.63 -13.43 11.21
N PRO A 201 -7.39 -14.49 10.86
CA PRO A 201 -6.88 -15.84 10.86
C PRO A 201 -5.97 -16.04 9.64
N TRP A 202 -4.69 -16.21 9.89
CA TRP A 202 -3.68 -16.51 8.88
C TRP A 202 -3.51 -18.01 8.71
N ARG A 203 -4.03 -18.56 7.62
CA ARG A 203 -3.94 -19.99 7.28
C ARG A 203 -2.79 -20.22 6.28
N LEU A 204 -1.55 -20.28 6.77
CA LEU A 204 -0.45 -20.93 6.06
C LEU A 204 -0.16 -22.29 6.70
N SER A 205 0.35 -23.24 5.90
CA SER A 205 0.68 -24.61 6.33
C SER A 205 1.77 -24.70 7.40
N GLN A 206 2.42 -23.58 7.75
CA GLN A 206 3.48 -23.51 8.75
C GLN A 206 3.05 -22.65 9.95
N VAL A 207 3.11 -23.25 11.15
CA VAL A 207 3.01 -22.55 12.44
C VAL A 207 4.26 -21.67 12.60
N ARG A 208 4.08 -20.38 12.86
CA ARG A 208 5.18 -19.42 13.02
C ARG A 208 5.40 -19.03 14.47
N LYS A 209 6.64 -18.65 14.79
CA LYS A 209 7.02 -18.11 16.11
C LYS A 209 6.30 -16.78 16.37
N THR A 210 5.93 -16.57 17.62
CA THR A 210 5.24 -15.37 18.11
C THR A 210 6.14 -14.14 18.03
N GLY A 211 5.58 -12.97 17.68
CA GLY A 211 6.32 -11.70 17.68
C GLY A 211 7.08 -11.34 16.40
N VAL A 212 6.82 -12.01 15.28
CA VAL A 212 7.39 -11.63 13.97
C VAL A 212 6.46 -10.64 13.26
N SER A 213 6.97 -9.48 12.81
CA SER A 213 6.27 -8.55 11.91
C SER A 213 6.28 -9.10 10.49
N LYS A 214 5.15 -9.00 9.79
CA LYS A 214 5.05 -9.40 8.39
C LYS A 214 4.06 -8.55 7.62
N LEU A 215 4.37 -8.24 6.36
CA LEU A 215 3.36 -7.80 5.40
C LEU A 215 2.43 -8.97 5.05
N SER A 216 1.13 -8.74 5.21
CA SER A 216 0.06 -9.61 4.75
C SER A 216 -0.64 -8.97 3.55
N ASN A 217 -0.71 -9.68 2.41
CA ASN A 217 -1.57 -9.32 1.28
C ASN A 217 -3.01 -9.79 1.57
N PHE A 218 -3.96 -8.86 1.58
CA PHE A 218 -5.36 -9.13 1.91
C PHE A 218 -6.12 -9.83 0.77
N LYS A 219 -5.80 -9.52 -0.49
CA LYS A 219 -6.41 -10.14 -1.68
C LYS A 219 -6.13 -11.64 -1.77
N THR A 220 -4.92 -12.08 -1.40
CA THR A 220 -4.53 -13.50 -1.41
C THR A 220 -5.04 -14.32 -0.21
N CYS A 221 -5.47 -13.65 0.87
CA CYS A 221 -6.00 -14.32 2.06
C CYS A 221 -7.49 -14.69 1.98
N GLY A 222 -8.15 -14.46 0.85
CA GLY A 222 -9.57 -14.77 0.67
C GLY A 222 -10.50 -13.92 1.53
N LEU A 223 -10.02 -12.80 2.07
CA LEU A 223 -10.85 -11.79 2.71
C LEU A 223 -11.25 -10.78 1.65
N GLN A 224 -12.38 -11.04 1.00
CA GLN A 224 -13.17 -9.95 0.43
C GLN A 224 -13.43 -8.97 1.57
N LEU A 225 -12.97 -7.72 1.41
CA LEU A 225 -13.43 -6.61 2.22
C LEU A 225 -14.96 -6.73 2.26
N PRO A 226 -15.59 -6.86 3.44
CA PRO A 226 -17.04 -6.84 3.47
C PRO A 226 -17.46 -5.46 2.97
N GLU A 227 -18.26 -5.43 1.90
CA GLU A 227 -19.00 -4.25 1.46
C GLU A 227 -19.71 -3.64 2.68
N PHE A 228 -19.09 -2.64 3.30
CA PHE A 228 -19.70 -1.81 4.33
C PHE A 228 -19.66 -0.35 3.84
N LEU A 229 -20.31 -0.15 2.69
CA LEU A 229 -20.88 1.13 2.30
C LEU A 229 -22.32 0.88 1.85
N SER A 230 -23.21 0.88 2.84
CA SER A 230 -24.63 1.23 2.71
C SER A 230 -24.99 2.08 3.92
#